data_AF-A0A2N1IZL2-F1
#
_entry.id   AF-A0A2N1IZL2-F1
#
_cell.length_a   1.000
_cell.length_b   1.000
_cell.length_c   1.000
_cell.angle_alpha   90.00
_cell.angle_beta   90.00
_cell.angle_gamma   90.00
#
_symmetry.space_group_name_H-M   'P 1'
#
loop_
_entity.id
_entity.type
_entity.pdbx_description
1 polymer ?
#
loop_
_entity_poly.entity_id
_entity_poly.type
_entity_poly.pdbx_seq_one_letter_code
_entity_poly.pdbx_strand_id
1 'polypeptide(L)' 'MSYITNERLEEADKEIYSYVKEELKRQTNHLEMIASENFTSPA' A
#
# COMPACT_ATOMS: atom_id res chain seq x y z
N MET A 1 10.40 -24.61 5.08
CA MET A 1 9.23 -23.82 4.65
C MET A 1 9.68 -22.82 3.60
N SER A 2 8.98 -22.72 2.47
CA SER A 2 9.09 -21.55 1.59
C SER A 2 8.07 -20.52 2.07
N TYR A 3 8.52 -19.32 2.40
CA TYR A 3 7.65 -18.21 2.84
C TYR A 3 7.23 -17.29 1.70
N ILE A 4 7.70 -17.58 0.47
CA ILE A 4 7.42 -16.80 -0.72
C ILE A 4 6.70 -17.72 -1.71
N THR A 5 5.52 -17.29 -2.14
CA THR A 5 4.68 -17.94 -3.16
C THR A 5 4.54 -17.01 -4.37
N ASN A 6 3.98 -17.51 -5.47
CA ASN A 6 3.62 -16.69 -6.64
C ASN A 6 2.23 -16.04 -6.50
N GLU A 7 1.60 -16.15 -5.33
CA GLU A 7 0.30 -15.57 -5.06
C GLU A 7 0.41 -14.05 -4.98
N ARG A 8 -0.67 -13.35 -5.32
CA ARG A 8 -0.73 -11.90 -5.12
C ARG A 8 -0.92 -11.60 -3.63
N LEU A 9 -0.51 -10.40 -3.21
CA LEU A 9 -0.67 -9.98 -1.81
C LEU A 9 -2.12 -10.10 -1.31
N GLU A 10 -3.10 -9.80 -2.16
CA GLU A 10 -4.53 -9.95 -1.85
C GLU A 10 -4.94 -11.39 -1.48
N GLU A 11 -4.24 -12.39 -2.02
CA GLU A 11 -4.51 -13.81 -1.80
C GLU A 11 -3.67 -14.35 -0.63
N ALA A 12 -2.39 -13.99 -0.60
CA ALA A 12 -1.43 -14.44 0.40
C ALA A 12 -1.66 -13.81 1.78
N ASP A 13 -2.06 -12.54 1.84
CA ASP A 13 -2.29 -11.79 3.08
C ASP A 13 -3.36 -10.70 2.92
N LYS A 14 -4.61 -11.11 3.16
CA LYS A 14 -5.79 -10.22 3.05
C LYS A 14 -5.75 -9.05 4.02
N GLU A 15 -5.20 -9.25 5.21
CA GLU A 15 -5.17 -8.23 6.25
C GLU A 15 -4.22 -7.09 5.83
N ILE A 16 -2.98 -7.43 5.46
CA ILE A 16 -2.01 -6.45 4.99
C ILE A 16 -2.48 -5.77 3.71
N TYR A 17 -3.05 -6.53 2.76
CA TYR A 17 -3.63 -5.94 1.55
C TYR A 17 -4.69 -4.88 1.88
N SER A 18 -5.58 -5.16 2.85
CA SER A 18 -6.62 -4.23 3.26
C SER A 18 -6.03 -2.93 3.85
N TYR A 19 -4.96 -3.01 4.65
CA TYR A 19 -4.30 -1.83 5.20
C TYR A 19 -3.61 -0.99 4.13
N VAL A 20 -2.99 -1.61 3.12
CA VAL A 20 -2.40 -0.88 1.98
C VAL A 20 -3.49 -0.12 1.20
N LYS A 21 -4.68 -0.71 1.03
CA LYS A 21 -5.81 -0.06 0.36
C LYS A 21 -6.37 1.12 1.16
N GLU A 22 -6.49 0.99 2.48
CA GLU A 22 -6.91 2.10 3.34
C GLU A 22 -5.86 3.23 3.38
N GLU A 23 -4.57 2.89 3.38
CA GLU A 23 -3.50 3.90 3.33
C GLU A 23 -3.48 4.66 1.99
N LEU A 24 -3.68 3.95 0.88
CA LEU A 24 -3.83 4.60 -0.43
C LEU A 24 -4.98 5.62 -0.39
N LYS A 25 -6.14 5.24 0.18
CA LYS A 25 -7.29 6.14 0.32
C LYS A 25 -6.97 7.33 1.24
N ARG A 26 -6.26 7.12 2.35
CA ARG A 26 -5.82 8.20 3.25
C ARG A 26 -4.94 9.20 2.51
N GLN A 27 -3.94 8.71 1.78
CA GLN A 27 -3.00 9.54 1.02
C GLN A 27 -3.68 10.34 -0.08
N THR A 28 -4.63 9.75 -0.82
CA THR A 28 -5.26 10.43 -1.96
C THR A 28 -6.39 11.37 -1.56
N ASN A 29 -7.01 11.17 -0.40
CA ASN A 29 -8.20 11.93 0.01
C ASN A 29 -7.90 13.02 1.05
N HIS A 30 -6.66 13.10 1.54
CA HIS A 30 -6.21 14.17 2.42
C HIS A 30 -5.23 15.07 1.67
N LEU A 31 -5.26 16.37 2.00
CA LEU A 31 -4.25 17.30 1.55
C LEU A 31 -2.96 17.04 2.35
N GLU A 32 -1.99 16.38 1.72
CA GLU A 32 -0.69 16.12 2.34
C GLU A 32 0.13 17.42 2.37
N MET A 33 0.38 17.93 3.57
CA MET A 33 1.08 19.21 3.81
C MET A 33 2.42 19.03 4.52
N ILE A 34 2.83 17.80 4.77
CA ILE A 34 4.13 17.51 5.35
C ILE A 34 5.20 17.82 4.28
N ALA A 35 6.05 18.80 4.55
CA ALA A 35 7.00 19.31 3.56
C ALA A 35 8.06 18.30 3.09
N SER A 36 8.30 17.24 3.87
CA SER A 36 9.21 16.14 3.53
C SER A 36 8.54 14.98 2.79
N GLU A 37 7.21 14.94 2.74
CA GLU A 37 6.44 13.89 2.06
C GLU A 37 6.23 14.26 0.59
N ASN A 38 6.11 13.24 -0.27
CA ASN A 38 5.85 13.43 -1.70
C ASN A 38 5.22 12.17 -2.32
N PHE A 39 4.63 12.31 -3.51
CA PHE A 39 4.16 11.18 -4.32
C PHE A 39 5.16 10.84 -5.41
N THR A 40 5.69 9.61 -5.39
CA THR A 40 6.58 9.10 -6.45
C THR A 40 5.78 8.64 -7.68
N SER A 41 6.48 8.50 -8.82
CA SER A 41 5.91 7.88 -10.02
C SER A 41 5.83 6.35 -9.90
N PRO A 42 4.88 5.70 -10.61
CA PRO A 42 4.83 4.23 -10.73
C PRO A 42 5.95 3.58 -11.56
N ALA A 43 6.77 4.38 -12.27
CA ALA A 43 7.66 3.96 -13.36
C ALA A 43 9.09 3.65 -12.92
#